data_AF-A0A8H3QMG2-F1
#
_entry.id   AF-A0A8H3QMG2-F1
#
_cell.length_a   1.000
_cell.length_b   1.000
_cell.length_c   1.000
_cell.angle_alpha   90.00
_cell.angle_beta   90.00
_cell.angle_gamma   90.00
#
_symmetry.space_group_name_H-M   'P 1'
#
loop_
_entity.id
_entity.type
_entity.pdbx_description
1 polymer ?
#
loop_
_entity_poly.entity_id
_entity_poly.type
_entity_poly.pdbx_seq_one_letter_code
_entity_poly.pdbx_strand_id
1 'polypeptide(L)'
;MDTDLFIYYVETEDVYKDMDKRPDLFNLNGDQTVGKYKDETPGNTISLSTHIRAKLYHYVLAERKPDGKTTNSKHKGVSKKDMCEMATNTYFSSLGRTLLDDLVDKAKIFDPMTQVYLNCLFGKEVFYAKNVGI
;
A
#
# COMPACT_ATOMS: atom_id res chain seq x y z
N MET A 1 4.96 -9.63 -9.57
CA MET A 1 3.82 -10.31 -10.20
C MET A 1 3.19 -11.24 -9.16
N ASP A 2 1.88 -11.17 -8.98
CA ASP A 2 1.08 -12.10 -8.18
C ASP A 2 -0.13 -12.52 -9.00
N THR A 3 -0.05 -13.70 -9.62
CA THR A 3 -1.09 -14.33 -10.48
C THR A 3 -1.60 -13.46 -11.63
N ASP A 4 -2.50 -12.54 -11.34
CA ASP A 4 -3.18 -11.61 -12.25
C ASP A 4 -2.82 -10.14 -12.02
N LEU A 5 -1.95 -9.85 -11.03
CA LEU A 5 -1.50 -8.51 -10.66
C LEU A 5 0.00 -8.30 -10.91
N PHE A 6 0.36 -7.13 -11.44
CA PHE A 6 1.74 -6.65 -11.44
C PHE A 6 1.82 -5.21 -10.92
N ILE A 7 2.81 -4.96 -10.06
CA ILE A 7 3.17 -3.64 -9.57
C ILE A 7 4.48 -3.27 -10.26
N TYR A 8 4.52 -2.12 -10.91
CA TYR A 8 5.69 -1.64 -11.62
C TYR A 8 6.04 -0.22 -11.13
N TYR A 9 7.33 0.08 -11.10
CA TYR A 9 7.82 1.43 -10.83
C TYR A 9 8.07 2.12 -12.18
N VAL A 10 7.41 3.25 -12.42
CA VAL A 10 7.68 4.09 -13.60
C VAL A 10 7.65 5.55 -13.17
N GLU A 11 8.55 6.33 -13.74
CA GLU A 11 8.76 7.73 -13.39
C GLU A 11 7.70 8.67 -13.99
N THR A 12 7.02 8.34 -15.12
CA THR A 12 6.12 9.28 -15.83
C THR A 12 5.07 8.62 -16.77
N GLU A 13 4.22 9.46 -17.39
CA GLU A 13 3.11 9.23 -18.36
C GLU A 13 3.27 8.15 -19.45
N ASP A 14 4.47 7.58 -19.61
CA ASP A 14 4.78 6.67 -20.71
C ASP A 14 4.02 5.36 -20.61
N VAL A 15 3.65 4.89 -19.41
CA VAL A 15 2.81 3.68 -19.32
C VAL A 15 1.39 3.95 -19.79
N TYR A 16 0.79 5.10 -19.48
CA TYR A 16 -0.53 5.40 -20.02
C TYR A 16 -0.47 5.52 -21.55
N LYS A 17 0.61 6.09 -22.10
CA LYS A 17 0.85 6.12 -23.55
C LYS A 17 1.05 4.72 -24.13
N ASP A 18 1.79 3.85 -23.47
CA ASP A 18 2.07 2.49 -23.96
C ASP A 18 0.88 1.54 -23.78
N MET A 19 0.06 1.75 -22.74
CA MET A 19 -1.24 1.08 -22.56
C MET A 19 -2.22 1.52 -23.64
N ASP A 20 -2.26 2.81 -23.97
CA ASP A 20 -3.11 3.36 -25.05
C ASP A 20 -2.66 2.86 -26.43
N LYS A 21 -1.34 2.70 -26.64
CA LYS A 21 -0.77 2.07 -27.86
C LYS A 21 -1.02 0.57 -27.97
N ARG A 22 -1.38 -0.11 -26.86
CA ARG A 22 -1.66 -1.56 -26.83
C ARG A 22 -3.08 -1.85 -26.33
N PRO A 23 -4.11 -1.40 -27.07
CA PRO A 23 -5.51 -1.64 -26.70
C PRO A 23 -5.91 -3.11 -26.83
N ASP A 24 -5.07 -3.96 -27.43
CA ASP A 24 -5.18 -5.41 -27.47
C ASP A 24 -4.90 -6.07 -26.12
N LEU A 25 -3.98 -5.51 -25.33
CA LEU A 25 -3.53 -6.05 -24.04
C LEU A 25 -4.18 -5.34 -22.84
N PHE A 26 -4.43 -4.04 -22.97
CA PHE A 26 -4.94 -3.20 -21.90
C PHE A 26 -6.37 -2.75 -22.15
N ASN A 27 -7.10 -2.58 -21.06
CA ASN A 27 -8.42 -2.00 -21.05
C ASN A 27 -8.43 -0.75 -20.17
N LEU A 28 -8.17 0.40 -20.79
CA LEU A 28 -8.23 1.71 -20.16
C LEU A 28 -9.66 2.26 -20.06
N ASN A 29 -10.59 1.75 -20.88
CA ASN A 29 -11.97 2.23 -20.95
C ASN A 29 -12.86 1.64 -19.85
N GLY A 30 -12.39 0.59 -19.17
CA GLY A 30 -13.13 -0.08 -18.09
C GLY A 30 -14.34 -0.87 -18.58
N ASP A 31 -14.43 -1.18 -19.88
CA ASP A 31 -15.47 -2.09 -20.39
C ASP A 31 -15.25 -3.51 -19.85
N GLN A 32 -16.29 -4.35 -19.86
CA GLN A 32 -16.19 -5.68 -19.26
C GLN A 32 -15.53 -6.68 -20.24
N THR A 33 -14.29 -6.40 -20.68
CA THR A 33 -13.53 -7.28 -21.57
C THR A 33 -12.74 -8.32 -20.77
N VAL A 34 -12.99 -9.60 -21.05
CA VAL A 34 -12.27 -10.72 -20.44
C VAL A 34 -10.82 -10.78 -20.95
N GLY A 35 -9.86 -10.99 -20.05
CA GLY A 35 -8.47 -11.29 -20.39
C GLY A 35 -7.54 -10.10 -20.61
N LYS A 36 -8.04 -8.86 -20.51
CA LYS A 36 -7.19 -7.65 -20.60
C LYS A 36 -6.82 -7.12 -19.23
N TYR A 37 -5.63 -6.52 -19.14
CA TYR A 37 -5.19 -5.84 -17.93
C TYR A 37 -5.89 -4.49 -17.79
N LYS A 38 -6.42 -4.22 -16.61
CA LYS A 38 -7.04 -2.93 -16.25
C LYS A 38 -6.15 -2.18 -15.26
N ASP A 39 -6.26 -0.87 -15.23
CA ASP A 39 -5.70 -0.07 -14.14
C ASP A 39 -6.53 -0.33 -12.85
N GLU A 40 -5.90 -0.92 -11.83
CA GLU A 40 -6.54 -1.18 -10.54
C GLU A 40 -6.68 0.06 -9.65
N THR A 41 -5.90 1.11 -9.93
CA THR A 41 -5.84 2.32 -9.10
C THR A 41 -5.85 3.57 -9.97
N PRO A 42 -6.89 3.77 -10.80
CA PRO A 42 -6.95 4.88 -11.74
C PRO A 42 -6.89 6.22 -11.00
N GLY A 43 -6.05 7.13 -11.50
CA GLY A 43 -5.86 8.46 -10.93
C GLY A 43 -5.10 8.52 -9.60
N ASN A 44 -4.61 7.38 -9.10
CA ASN A 44 -3.82 7.32 -7.87
C ASN A 44 -2.41 6.83 -8.17
N THR A 45 -1.41 7.49 -7.59
CA THR A 45 -0.02 7.04 -7.66
C THR A 45 0.33 6.28 -6.39
N ILE A 46 1.08 5.19 -6.51
CA ILE A 46 1.65 4.51 -5.34
C ILE A 46 2.83 5.36 -4.85
N SER A 47 2.70 5.98 -3.68
CA SER A 47 3.77 6.81 -3.10
C SER A 47 4.85 5.99 -2.41
N LEU A 48 4.48 4.83 -1.89
CA LEU A 48 5.37 3.91 -1.21
C LEU A 48 4.92 2.49 -1.48
N SER A 49 5.85 1.61 -1.87
CA SER A 49 5.62 0.18 -1.93
C SER A 49 6.75 -0.56 -1.22
N THR A 50 6.39 -1.54 -0.41
CA THR A 50 7.30 -2.36 0.39
C THR A 50 6.99 -3.82 0.12
N HIS A 51 8.01 -4.59 -0.24
CA HIS A 51 7.89 -5.99 -0.64
C HIS A 51 8.91 -6.81 0.15
N ILE A 52 8.43 -7.61 1.11
CA ILE A 52 9.30 -8.43 1.96
C ILE A 52 9.57 -9.77 1.25
N ARG A 53 8.53 -10.40 0.70
CA ARG A 53 8.62 -11.65 -0.08
C ARG A 53 7.41 -11.81 -0.99
N ALA A 54 7.40 -12.86 -1.81
CA ALA A 54 6.24 -13.23 -2.63
C ALA A 54 4.95 -13.31 -1.79
N LYS A 55 3.87 -12.71 -2.27
CA LYS A 55 2.55 -12.59 -1.61
C LYS A 55 2.58 -11.89 -0.24
N LEU A 56 3.67 -11.20 0.11
CA LEU A 56 3.79 -10.40 1.34
C LEU A 56 4.34 -9.02 1.00
N TYR A 57 3.43 -8.09 0.78
CA TYR A 57 3.74 -6.73 0.38
C TYR A 57 2.68 -5.76 0.89
N HIS A 58 3.08 -4.50 0.98
CA HIS A 58 2.26 -3.38 1.40
C HIS A 58 2.57 -2.17 0.55
N TYR A 59 1.54 -1.48 0.06
CA TYR A 59 1.71 -0.25 -0.69
C TYR A 59 0.67 0.79 -0.29
N VAL A 60 1.07 2.05 -0.40
CA VAL A 60 0.30 3.22 -0.02
C VAL A 60 -0.03 4.02 -1.27
N LEU A 61 -1.30 4.38 -1.42
CA LEU A 61 -1.79 5.26 -2.47
C LEU A 61 -1.70 6.71 -2.01
N ALA A 62 -1.12 7.57 -2.85
CA ALA A 62 -1.29 9.00 -2.75
C ALA A 62 -2.65 9.37 -3.33
N GLU A 63 -3.69 9.37 -2.51
CA GLU A 63 -4.97 9.94 -2.93
C GLU A 63 -4.84 11.45 -3.12
N ARG A 64 -5.30 11.97 -4.26
CA ARG A 64 -5.67 13.39 -4.39
C ARG A 64 -7.09 13.58 -3.83
N LYS A 65 -7.25 13.57 -2.50
CA LYS A 65 -8.49 14.06 -1.90
C LYS A 65 -8.35 15.54 -1.51
N PRO A 66 -9.29 16.42 -1.89
CA PRO A 66 -9.26 17.84 -1.52
C PRO A 66 -9.35 18.09 -0.01
N ASP A 67 -9.75 17.08 0.75
CA ASP A 67 -10.06 17.08 2.18
C ASP A 67 -8.93 16.50 3.05
N GLY A 68 -7.75 16.20 2.48
CA GLY A 68 -6.51 15.91 3.22
C GLY A 68 -6.53 14.66 4.11
N LYS A 69 -7.60 13.87 4.04
CA LYS A 69 -7.77 12.62 4.80
C LYS A 69 -8.00 11.46 3.84
N THR A 70 -6.96 10.68 3.60
CA THR A 70 -6.81 9.28 4.05
C THR A 70 -5.70 8.59 3.27
N THR A 71 -4.82 7.90 4.01
CA THR A 71 -3.81 6.96 3.53
C THR A 71 -4.50 5.66 3.12
N ASN A 72 -5.00 5.57 1.89
CA ASN A 72 -5.50 4.30 1.36
C ASN A 72 -4.31 3.37 1.08
N SER A 73 -4.09 2.39 1.95
CA SER A 73 -3.07 1.37 1.77
C SER A 73 -3.69 0.00 1.48
N LYS A 74 -2.99 -0.79 0.66
CA LYS A 74 -3.31 -2.20 0.42
C LYS A 74 -2.13 -3.06 0.82
N HIS A 75 -2.44 -4.26 1.31
CA HIS A 75 -1.45 -5.24 1.72
C HIS A 75 -1.92 -6.66 1.39
N LYS A 76 -0.96 -7.57 1.28
CA LYS A 76 -1.18 -8.98 0.98
C LYS A 76 -0.41 -9.85 1.98
N GLY A 77 -0.95 -11.04 2.27
CA GLY A 77 -0.27 -12.07 3.03
C GLY A 77 -0.41 -11.99 4.55
N VAL A 78 -1.10 -10.99 5.08
CA VAL A 78 -1.36 -10.83 6.53
C VAL A 78 -2.76 -10.30 6.81
N SER A 79 -3.29 -10.66 7.98
CA SER A 79 -4.63 -10.24 8.43
C SER A 79 -4.62 -8.73 8.65
N LYS A 80 -5.46 -7.99 7.90
CA LYS A 80 -5.55 -6.53 8.06
C LYS A 80 -5.89 -6.17 9.50
N LYS A 81 -6.92 -6.81 10.04
CA LYS A 81 -7.44 -6.50 11.36
C LYS A 81 -6.39 -6.77 12.44
N ASP A 82 -5.85 -7.99 12.47
CA ASP A 82 -4.94 -8.40 13.53
C ASP A 82 -3.64 -7.60 13.48
N MET A 83 -3.13 -7.32 12.27
CA MET A 83 -1.91 -6.53 12.12
C MET A 83 -2.13 -5.05 12.42
N CYS A 84 -3.25 -4.46 12.00
CA CYS A 84 -3.59 -3.08 12.36
C CYS A 84 -3.76 -2.94 13.87
N GLU A 85 -4.40 -3.91 14.54
CA GLU A 85 -4.59 -3.92 15.99
C GLU A 85 -3.25 -4.05 16.72
N MET A 86 -2.41 -5.01 16.31
CA MET A 86 -1.05 -5.16 16.86
C MET A 86 -0.22 -3.89 16.65
N ALA A 87 -0.16 -3.38 15.42
CA ALA A 87 0.58 -2.16 15.09
C ALA A 87 0.06 -0.97 15.91
N THR A 88 -1.25 -0.89 16.11
CA THR A 88 -1.83 0.18 16.94
C THR A 88 -1.40 0.04 18.39
N ASN A 89 -1.53 -1.15 18.97
CA ASN A 89 -1.13 -1.42 20.35
C ASN A 89 0.39 -1.26 20.57
N THR A 90 1.23 -1.56 19.57
CA THR A 90 2.68 -1.36 19.69
C THR A 90 3.05 0.10 19.51
N TYR A 91 2.71 0.70 18.36
CA TYR A 91 3.17 2.03 17.98
C TYR A 91 2.36 3.15 18.62
N PHE A 92 1.03 3.05 18.72
CA PHE A 92 0.25 4.10 19.40
C PHE A 92 0.39 4.05 20.92
N SER A 93 0.61 2.88 21.54
CA SER A 93 0.94 2.86 22.98
C SER A 93 2.36 3.37 23.26
N SER A 94 3.32 3.16 22.36
CA SER A 94 4.63 3.81 22.47
C SER A 94 4.53 5.33 22.22
N LEU A 95 3.73 5.76 21.23
CA LEU A 95 3.47 7.17 20.97
C LEU A 95 2.72 7.82 22.13
N GLY A 96 1.78 7.14 22.79
CA GLY A 96 1.05 7.67 23.94
C GLY A 96 1.94 8.01 25.14
N ARG A 97 3.16 7.44 25.21
CA ARG A 97 4.18 7.81 26.20
C ARG A 97 5.04 9.00 25.75
N THR A 98 5.26 9.19 24.44
CA THR A 98 6.02 10.32 23.88
C THR A 98 5.16 11.53 23.48
N LEU A 99 3.84 11.36 23.30
CA LEU A 99 2.85 12.36 22.90
C LEU A 99 2.60 13.45 23.95
N LEU A 100 3.17 13.32 25.14
CA LEU A 100 3.11 14.39 26.14
C LEU A 100 4.09 15.52 25.84
N ASP A 101 5.15 15.30 25.04
CA ASP A 101 6.20 16.31 24.86
C ASP A 101 6.37 16.84 23.42
N ASP A 102 6.06 16.08 22.37
CA ASP A 102 6.21 16.58 20.99
C ASP A 102 4.96 16.36 20.11
N LEU A 103 4.44 17.47 19.63
CA LEU A 103 3.25 17.59 18.80
C LEU A 103 3.57 17.07 17.38
N VAL A 104 3.63 15.75 17.22
CA VAL A 104 3.71 15.13 15.89
C VAL A 104 2.50 15.59 15.09
N ASP A 105 2.78 16.28 13.98
CA ASP A 105 1.77 16.79 13.07
C ASP A 105 0.78 15.66 12.73
N LYS A 106 -0.47 15.78 13.22
CA LYS A 106 -1.52 14.77 13.03
C LYS A 106 -1.77 14.47 11.54
N ALA A 107 -1.33 15.35 10.63
CA ALA A 107 -1.35 15.11 9.19
C ALA A 107 -0.39 14.00 8.74
N LYS A 108 0.67 13.71 9.50
CA LYS A 108 1.63 12.61 9.29
C LYS A 108 1.31 11.38 10.16
N ILE A 109 0.05 11.14 10.51
CA ILE A 109 -0.33 9.85 11.09
C ILE A 109 -0.09 8.79 10.00
N PHE A 110 1.09 8.18 10.08
CA PHE A 110 1.48 7.08 9.23
C PHE A 110 0.50 5.95 9.45
N ASP A 111 0.03 5.34 8.36
CA ASP A 111 -0.73 4.10 8.47
C ASP A 111 0.13 3.08 9.26
N PRO A 112 -0.35 2.57 10.42
CA PRO A 112 0.45 1.70 11.29
C PRO A 112 1.02 0.49 10.57
N MET A 113 0.30 -0.01 9.56
CA MET A 113 0.79 -1.09 8.70
C MET A 113 2.04 -0.69 7.93
N THR A 114 2.10 0.53 7.44
CA THR A 114 3.28 1.03 6.74
C THR A 114 4.50 1.02 7.65
N GLN A 115 4.36 1.41 8.91
CA GLN A 115 5.47 1.36 9.87
C GLN A 115 5.91 -0.08 10.15
N VAL A 116 4.99 -1.03 10.32
CA VAL A 116 5.33 -2.45 10.48
C VAL A 116 6.19 -2.94 9.32
N TYR A 117 5.76 -2.68 8.08
CA TYR A 117 6.50 -3.14 6.91
C TYR A 117 7.87 -2.49 6.78
N LEU A 118 7.99 -1.19 7.08
CA LEU A 118 9.29 -0.51 7.13
C LEU A 118 10.20 -1.09 8.21
N ASN A 119 9.68 -1.37 9.41
CA ASN A 119 10.46 -1.99 10.48
C ASN A 119 10.84 -3.43 10.16
N CYS A 120 10.01 -4.20 9.46
CA CYS A 120 10.41 -5.52 8.96
C CYS A 120 11.53 -5.44 7.92
N LEU A 121 11.54 -4.39 7.09
CA LEU A 121 12.50 -4.26 5.98
C LEU A 121 13.85 -3.69 6.45
N PHE A 122 13.80 -2.69 7.34
CA PHE A 122 14.95 -1.91 7.78
C PHE A 122 15.30 -2.10 9.26
N GLY A 123 14.31 -2.41 10.09
CA GLY A 123 14.52 -2.77 11.48
C GLY A 123 14.89 -4.24 11.60
N LYS A 124 15.69 -4.59 12.61
CA LYS A 124 15.92 -6.00 12.99
C LYS A 124 14.77 -6.53 13.86
N GLU A 125 13.56 -6.03 13.65
CA GLU A 125 12.39 -6.35 14.46
C GLU A 125 11.61 -7.52 13.85
N VAL A 126 11.20 -8.45 14.70
CA VAL A 126 10.43 -9.63 14.32
C VAL A 126 8.98 -9.43 14.76
N PHE A 127 8.05 -9.51 13.81
CA PHE A 127 6.61 -9.42 14.08
C PHE A 127 5.92 -10.76 13.83
N TYR A 128 5.04 -11.16 14.74
CA TYR A 128 4.26 -12.40 14.62
C TYR A 128 2.88 -12.10 14.06
N ALA A 129 2.69 -12.35 12.76
CA ALA A 129 1.42 -12.14 12.09
C ALA A 129 0.64 -13.45 11.94
N LYS A 130 -0.69 -13.38 12.09
CA LYS A 130 -1.56 -14.44 11.60
C LYS A 130 -1.54 -14.41 10.07
N ASN A 131 -1.01 -15.49 9.48
CA ASN A 131 -1.06 -15.67 8.04
C ASN A 131 -2.53 -15.89 7.63
N VAL A 132 -2.97 -15.21 6.58
CA VAL A 132 -4.35 -15.36 6.08
C VAL A 132 -4.49 -16.61 5.22
N GLY A 133 -3.38 -17.25 4.81
CA GLY A 133 -3.43 -18.35 3.85
C GLY A 133 -3.93 -17.86 2.48
N ILE A 134 -3.69 -18.68 1.44
CA ILE A 134 -4.16 -18.42 0.07
C ILE A 134 -5.58 -18.94 -0.05
#